data_AF-A0A8T0BFK4-F1
#
_entry.id   AF-A0A8T0BFK4-F1
#
_cell.length_a   1.000
_cell.length_b   1.000
_cell.length_c   1.000
_cell.angle_alpha   90.00
_cell.angle_beta   90.00
_cell.angle_gamma   90.00
#
_symmetry.space_group_name_H-M   'P 1'
#
loop_
_entity.id
_entity.type
_entity.pdbx_description
1 polymer ?
#
loop_
_entity_poly.entity_id
_entity_poly.type
_entity_poly.pdbx_seq_one_letter_code
_entity_poly.pdbx_strand_id
1 'polypeptide(L)'
;MYEFAGRVVGKCLYESALGGAYKQLVRARFTRSFLAQIIGLRMNYKYFETDDPEFYKTKVCFILKNDVSEMDLVFAEEKYKSGQLEKVVELISGGAQIAVTNENKMHYLNLLAQYRLASQVRDEVEHFLKGLNELVPENLLAIFDENELELLMCGTGDINVQDFKAHAVIVGGSWHFREKVMKWFWAVVSSFTQEELARLLQFTTGSSQLPPGGFNTLCPSFQIIAAPTQSTLPTAHTCFNQLCLPTYDSYEELHKLLKLAISEGSEGFGML
;
A
#
# COMPACT_ATOMS: atom_id res chain seq x y z
N MET A 1 -14.82 -13.81 -17.74
CA MET A 1 -15.10 -13.49 -16.32
C MET A 1 -14.51 -12.14 -15.92
N TYR A 2 -13.20 -11.90 -16.11
CA TYR A 2 -12.56 -10.62 -15.77
C TYR A 2 -13.15 -9.40 -16.48
N GLU A 3 -13.50 -9.53 -17.76
CA GLU A 3 -14.19 -8.45 -18.50
C GLU A 3 -15.54 -8.06 -17.88
N PHE A 4 -16.29 -9.03 -17.34
CA PHE A 4 -17.51 -8.73 -16.61
C PHE A 4 -17.23 -8.02 -15.28
N ALA A 5 -16.19 -8.43 -14.54
CA ALA A 5 -15.78 -7.76 -13.31
C ALA A 5 -15.39 -6.29 -13.58
N GLY A 6 -14.66 -6.03 -14.67
CA GLY A 6 -14.32 -4.68 -15.12
C GLY A 6 -15.57 -3.83 -15.39
N ARG A 7 -16.56 -4.39 -16.10
CA ARG A 7 -17.85 -3.71 -16.33
C ARG A 7 -18.59 -3.39 -15.04
N VAL A 8 -18.58 -4.30 -14.07
CA VAL A 8 -19.23 -4.08 -12.76
C VAL A 8 -18.57 -2.90 -12.04
N VAL A 9 -17.23 -2.85 -12.00
CA VAL A 9 -16.50 -1.72 -11.41
C VAL A 9 -16.79 -0.42 -12.16
N GLY A 10 -16.73 -0.43 -13.49
CA GLY A 10 -17.07 0.74 -14.32
C GLY A 10 -18.50 1.23 -14.08
N LYS A 11 -19.45 0.30 -13.88
CA LYS A 11 -20.83 0.64 -13.56
C LYS A 11 -20.96 1.26 -12.17
N CYS A 12 -20.25 0.76 -11.17
CA CYS A 12 -20.21 1.37 -9.83
C CYS A 12 -19.70 2.82 -9.88
N LEU A 13 -18.63 3.08 -10.63
CA LEU A 13 -18.08 4.42 -10.84
C LEU A 13 -19.08 5.34 -11.56
N TYR A 14 -19.66 4.85 -12.66
CA TYR A 14 -20.65 5.59 -13.45
C TYR A 14 -21.88 5.98 -12.62
N GLU A 15 -22.50 5.03 -11.92
CA GLU A 15 -23.67 5.30 -11.08
C GLU A 15 -23.36 6.27 -9.95
N SER A 16 -22.20 6.12 -9.31
CA SER A 16 -21.77 7.02 -8.23
C SER A 16 -21.55 8.45 -8.72
N ALA A 17 -21.20 8.65 -10.00
CA ALA A 17 -21.06 9.97 -10.61
C ALA A 17 -22.41 10.67 -10.87
N LEU A 18 -23.54 9.95 -10.90
CA LEU A 18 -24.88 10.53 -11.09
C LEU A 18 -25.41 11.24 -9.83
N GLY A 19 -24.75 11.07 -8.68
CA GLY A 19 -25.05 11.75 -7.43
C GLY A 19 -25.14 10.79 -6.24
N GLY A 20 -25.07 11.34 -5.02
CA GLY A 20 -24.96 10.57 -3.78
C GLY A 20 -26.09 9.55 -3.53
N ALA A 21 -27.29 9.78 -4.07
CA ALA A 21 -28.42 8.86 -3.96
C ALA A 21 -28.21 7.54 -4.74
N TYR A 22 -27.34 7.54 -5.74
CA TYR A 22 -27.04 6.39 -6.60
C TYR A 22 -25.69 5.75 -6.28
N LYS A 23 -25.04 6.17 -5.18
CA LYS A 23 -23.70 5.72 -4.82
C LYS A 23 -23.64 4.20 -4.68
N GLN A 24 -22.84 3.57 -5.53
CA GLN A 24 -22.54 2.14 -5.51
C GLN A 24 -21.04 1.97 -5.28
N LEU A 25 -20.68 1.42 -4.12
CA LEU A 25 -19.28 1.20 -3.75
C LEU A 25 -18.86 -0.22 -4.10
N VAL A 26 -17.65 -0.35 -4.65
CA VAL A 26 -17.00 -1.63 -4.87
C VAL A 26 -16.61 -2.21 -3.52
N ARG A 27 -17.09 -3.43 -3.22
CA ARG A 27 -16.78 -4.14 -1.97
C ARG A 27 -15.60 -5.06 -2.17
N ALA A 28 -14.40 -4.48 -2.31
CA ALA A 28 -13.17 -5.21 -2.51
C ALA A 28 -11.99 -4.51 -1.81
N ARG A 29 -10.96 -5.31 -1.51
CA ARG A 29 -9.64 -4.83 -1.09
C ARG A 29 -8.66 -5.26 -2.16
N PHE A 30 -8.35 -4.34 -3.07
CA PHE A 30 -7.43 -4.62 -4.17
C PHE A 30 -5.98 -4.44 -3.72
N THR A 31 -5.09 -5.18 -4.36
CA THR A 31 -3.65 -4.95 -4.21
C THR A 31 -3.26 -3.61 -4.82
N ARG A 32 -2.21 -2.98 -4.28
CA ARG A 32 -1.73 -1.69 -4.79
C ARG A 32 -1.18 -1.81 -6.20
N SER A 33 -0.47 -2.88 -6.49
CA SER A 33 -0.02 -3.20 -7.85
C SER A 33 -1.17 -3.37 -8.85
N PHE A 34 -2.34 -3.88 -8.43
CA PHE A 34 -3.49 -3.99 -9.32
C PHE A 34 -4.11 -2.62 -9.61
N LEU A 35 -4.24 -1.78 -8.59
CA LEU A 35 -4.71 -0.40 -8.75
C LEU A 35 -3.76 0.40 -9.65
N ALA A 36 -2.44 0.27 -9.44
CA ALA A 36 -1.41 0.85 -10.31
C ALA A 36 -1.54 0.38 -11.76
N GLN A 37 -1.85 -0.90 -12.00
CA GLN A 37 -2.10 -1.40 -13.35
C GLN A 37 -3.34 -0.79 -14.00
N ILE A 38 -4.40 -0.49 -13.23
CA ILE A 38 -5.61 0.15 -13.76
C ILE A 38 -5.30 1.55 -14.32
N ILE A 39 -4.39 2.29 -13.67
CA ILE A 39 -3.98 3.65 -14.08
C ILE A 39 -2.73 3.66 -14.96
N GLY A 40 -2.27 2.50 -15.43
CA GLY A 40 -1.16 2.38 -16.39
C GLY A 40 0.23 2.64 -15.81
N LEU A 41 0.40 2.56 -14.48
CA LEU A 41 1.70 2.70 -13.83
C LEU A 41 2.55 1.42 -13.95
N ARG A 42 3.86 1.61 -13.97
CA ARG A 42 4.84 0.51 -13.95
C ARG A 42 4.97 -0.06 -12.54
N MET A 43 5.24 -1.36 -12.47
CA MET A 43 5.43 -2.01 -11.17
C MET A 43 6.73 -1.56 -10.50
N ASN A 44 6.65 -1.37 -9.19
CA ASN A 44 7.77 -1.05 -8.32
C ASN A 44 7.85 -2.08 -7.19
N TYR A 45 9.06 -2.38 -6.73
CA TYR A 45 9.26 -3.33 -5.61
C TYR A 45 8.56 -2.91 -4.32
N LYS A 46 8.27 -1.61 -4.14
CA LYS A 46 7.52 -1.09 -2.99
C LYS A 46 6.14 -1.72 -2.84
N TYR A 47 5.48 -2.10 -3.94
CA TYR A 47 4.17 -2.77 -3.86
C TYR A 47 4.21 -4.12 -3.15
N PHE A 48 5.36 -4.79 -3.09
CA PHE A 48 5.47 -6.01 -2.30
C PHE A 48 5.21 -5.75 -0.81
N GLU A 49 5.48 -4.55 -0.29
CA GLU A 49 5.24 -4.26 1.13
C GLU A 49 3.76 -4.46 1.51
N THR A 50 2.85 -4.12 0.60
CA THR A 50 1.41 -4.27 0.78
C THR A 50 0.86 -5.57 0.21
N ASP A 51 1.38 -6.00 -0.93
CA ASP A 51 0.76 -7.05 -1.75
C ASP A 51 1.32 -8.45 -1.45
N ASP A 52 2.58 -8.53 -1.01
CA ASP A 52 3.23 -9.76 -0.53
C ASP A 52 4.18 -9.44 0.63
N PRO A 53 3.64 -9.13 1.82
CA PRO A 53 4.43 -8.65 2.96
C PRO A 53 5.54 -9.62 3.40
N GLU A 54 5.31 -10.92 3.24
CA GLU A 54 6.27 -11.96 3.61
C GLU A 54 7.45 -11.96 2.64
N PHE A 55 7.20 -11.90 1.33
CA PHE A 55 8.25 -11.78 0.32
C PHE A 55 9.02 -10.46 0.46
N TYR A 56 8.34 -9.37 0.80
CA TYR A 56 8.99 -8.09 1.05
C TYR A 56 9.96 -8.17 2.23
N LYS A 57 9.54 -8.77 3.35
CA LYS A 57 10.39 -8.90 4.56
C LYS A 57 11.58 -9.82 4.33
N THR A 58 11.36 -10.95 3.68
CA THR A 58 12.37 -12.03 3.57
C THR A 58 13.37 -11.78 2.45
N LYS A 59 12.92 -11.41 1.24
CA LYS A 59 13.79 -11.27 0.07
C LYS A 59 14.08 -9.80 -0.28
N VAL A 60 13.05 -8.97 -0.40
CA VAL A 60 13.22 -7.58 -0.88
C VAL A 60 14.03 -6.75 0.13
N CYS A 61 13.65 -6.76 1.40
CA CYS A 61 14.36 -6.07 2.46
C CYS A 61 15.81 -6.57 2.62
N PHE A 62 16.04 -7.87 2.44
CA PHE A 62 17.37 -8.46 2.51
C PHE A 62 18.26 -7.90 1.39
N ILE A 63 17.79 -7.92 0.14
CA ILE A 63 18.51 -7.37 -1.01
C ILE A 63 18.77 -5.86 -0.84
N LEU A 64 17.78 -5.10 -0.33
CA LEU A 64 17.92 -3.66 -0.12
C LEU A 64 19.03 -3.33 0.90
N LYS A 65 19.07 -4.06 2.02
CA LYS A 65 19.92 -3.74 3.17
C LYS A 65 21.30 -4.39 3.18
N ASN A 66 21.52 -5.41 2.37
CA ASN A 66 22.77 -6.18 2.35
C ASN A 66 23.53 -6.01 1.02
N ASP A 67 24.82 -6.35 1.07
CA ASP A 67 25.66 -6.49 -0.11
C ASP A 67 25.30 -7.79 -0.85
N VAL A 68 24.97 -7.69 -2.13
CA VAL A 68 24.50 -8.82 -2.94
C VAL A 68 25.59 -9.54 -3.74
N SER A 69 26.85 -9.08 -3.65
CA SER A 69 27.96 -9.56 -4.48
C SER A 69 28.24 -11.06 -4.34
N GLU A 70 27.94 -11.64 -3.17
CA GLU A 70 28.14 -13.07 -2.86
C GLU A 70 26.82 -13.88 -2.86
N MET A 71 25.72 -13.31 -3.35
CA MET A 71 24.41 -13.97 -3.32
C MET A 71 24.09 -14.81 -4.57
N ASP A 72 24.97 -14.84 -5.57
CA ASP A 72 24.78 -15.52 -6.86
C ASP A 72 23.42 -15.22 -7.53
N LEU A 73 22.88 -14.03 -7.28
CA LEU A 73 21.63 -13.58 -7.87
C LEU A 73 21.85 -13.21 -9.33
N VAL A 74 20.92 -13.63 -10.19
CA VAL A 74 20.87 -13.25 -11.61
C VAL A 74 19.52 -12.63 -11.95
N PHE A 75 19.41 -11.98 -13.11
CA PHE A 75 18.15 -11.40 -13.60
C PHE A 75 17.19 -12.47 -14.14
N ALA A 76 16.94 -13.51 -13.35
CA ALA A 76 15.97 -14.56 -13.61
C ALA A 76 15.29 -15.02 -12.31
N GLU A 77 14.07 -15.56 -12.40
CA GLU A 77 13.36 -16.19 -11.30
C GLU A 77 13.17 -17.69 -11.58
N GLU A 78 13.53 -18.50 -10.60
CA GLU A 78 13.27 -19.94 -10.58
C GLU A 78 11.86 -20.21 -10.08
N LYS A 79 11.06 -20.89 -10.90
CA LYS A 79 9.73 -21.38 -10.53
C LYS A 79 9.82 -22.83 -10.09
N TYR A 80 9.37 -23.10 -8.88
CA TYR A 80 9.31 -24.44 -8.31
C TYR A 80 7.86 -24.93 -8.27
N LYS A 81 7.65 -26.20 -8.65
CA LYS A 81 6.36 -26.89 -8.56
C LYS A 81 6.57 -28.25 -7.92
N SER A 82 5.83 -28.51 -6.84
CA SER A 82 5.99 -29.73 -6.05
C SER A 82 7.44 -30.00 -5.59
N GLY A 83 8.17 -28.93 -5.25
CA GLY A 83 9.56 -29.00 -4.79
C GLY A 83 10.60 -29.23 -5.90
N GLN A 84 10.19 -29.31 -7.17
CA GLN A 84 11.10 -29.44 -8.31
C GLN A 84 11.17 -28.13 -9.09
N LEU A 85 12.35 -27.80 -9.61
CA LEU A 85 12.54 -26.67 -10.52
C LEU A 85 11.74 -26.94 -11.80
N GLU A 86 10.67 -26.18 -12.01
CA GLU A 86 9.80 -26.28 -13.18
C GLU A 86 10.37 -25.46 -14.35
N LYS A 87 10.77 -24.23 -14.08
CA LYS A 87 11.27 -23.32 -15.11
C LYS A 87 12.12 -22.20 -14.52
N VAL A 88 13.13 -21.76 -15.28
CA VAL A 88 13.83 -20.48 -15.06
C VAL A 88 13.22 -19.45 -16.01
N VAL A 89 12.73 -18.34 -15.47
CA VAL A 89 12.15 -17.24 -16.24
C VAL A 89 13.07 -16.03 -16.15
N GLU A 90 13.68 -15.67 -17.27
CA GLU A 90 14.51 -14.48 -17.33
C GLU A 90 13.66 -13.21 -17.24
N LEU A 91 14.08 -12.26 -16.41
CA LEU A 91 13.41 -10.98 -16.21
C LEU A 91 13.72 -9.99 -17.35
N ILE A 92 14.84 -10.21 -18.04
CA ILE A 92 15.31 -9.51 -19.24
C ILE A 92 15.95 -10.54 -20.17
N SER A 93 16.12 -10.19 -21.45
CA SER A 93 16.77 -11.08 -22.42
C SER A 93 18.21 -11.42 -21.98
N GLY A 94 18.52 -12.71 -21.84
CA GLY A 94 19.83 -13.16 -21.34
C GLY A 94 20.04 -12.89 -19.84
N GLY A 95 18.95 -12.64 -19.11
CA GLY A 95 18.99 -12.28 -17.71
C GLY A 95 19.61 -13.35 -16.81
N ALA A 96 19.58 -14.63 -17.21
CA ALA A 96 20.22 -15.71 -16.46
C ALA A 96 21.76 -15.64 -16.48
N GLN A 97 22.37 -14.86 -17.39
CA GLN A 97 23.82 -14.62 -17.43
C GLN A 97 24.23 -13.27 -16.84
N ILE A 98 23.28 -12.46 -16.40
CA ILE A 98 23.53 -11.12 -15.85
C ILE A 98 23.45 -11.21 -14.33
N ALA A 99 24.59 -11.03 -13.66
CA ALA A 99 24.66 -11.00 -12.21
C ALA A 99 24.01 -9.73 -11.63
N VAL A 100 23.36 -9.89 -10.49
CA VAL A 100 22.84 -8.77 -9.69
C VAL A 100 23.99 -8.24 -8.83
N THR A 101 24.22 -6.93 -8.91
CA THR A 101 25.25 -6.20 -8.18
C THR A 101 24.61 -5.11 -7.33
N ASN A 102 25.37 -4.48 -6.44
CA ASN A 102 24.85 -3.38 -5.62
C ASN A 102 24.40 -2.18 -6.45
N GLU A 103 24.99 -1.96 -7.63
CA GLU A 103 24.63 -0.89 -8.56
C GLU A 103 23.32 -1.18 -9.29
N ASN A 104 23.00 -2.44 -9.57
CA ASN A 104 21.85 -2.83 -10.40
C ASN A 104 20.69 -3.48 -9.62
N LYS A 105 20.85 -3.77 -8.31
CA LYS A 105 19.84 -4.47 -7.50
C LYS A 105 18.48 -3.78 -7.46
N MET A 106 18.44 -2.44 -7.55
CA MET A 106 17.17 -1.70 -7.63
C MET A 106 16.41 -1.99 -8.93
N HIS A 107 17.14 -2.13 -10.05
CA HIS A 107 16.55 -2.51 -11.32
C HIS A 107 16.04 -3.95 -11.30
N TYR A 108 16.83 -4.87 -10.73
CA TYR A 108 16.43 -6.25 -10.50
C TYR A 108 15.11 -6.34 -9.70
N LEU A 109 15.01 -5.61 -8.58
CA LEU A 109 13.81 -5.62 -7.72
C LEU A 109 12.57 -5.09 -8.45
N ASN A 110 12.69 -4.03 -9.25
CA ASN A 110 11.58 -3.51 -10.05
C ASN A 110 11.14 -4.48 -11.15
N LEU A 111 12.07 -5.14 -11.82
CA LEU A 111 11.74 -6.18 -12.80
C LEU A 111 11.09 -7.39 -12.17
N LEU A 112 11.53 -7.78 -10.97
CA LEU A 112 10.93 -8.85 -10.19
C LEU A 112 9.48 -8.50 -9.80
N ALA A 113 9.23 -7.24 -9.43
CA ALA A 113 7.87 -6.73 -9.21
C ALA A 113 7.02 -6.77 -10.49
N GLN A 114 7.57 -6.29 -11.62
CA GLN A 114 6.89 -6.34 -12.91
C GLN A 114 6.51 -7.77 -13.29
N TYR A 115 7.41 -8.72 -13.11
CA TYR A 115 7.14 -10.10 -13.43
C TYR A 115 6.09 -10.73 -12.49
N ARG A 116 6.26 -10.61 -11.17
CA ARG A 116 5.39 -11.28 -10.19
C ARG A 116 4.01 -10.65 -10.07
N LEU A 117 3.91 -9.33 -10.16
CA LEU A 117 2.67 -8.59 -9.86
C LEU A 117 1.86 -8.21 -11.10
N ALA A 118 2.47 -8.20 -12.29
CA ALA A 118 1.80 -7.80 -13.53
C ALA A 118 1.92 -8.85 -14.64
N SER A 119 3.14 -9.25 -15.03
CA SER A 119 3.33 -10.13 -16.21
C SER A 119 2.64 -11.49 -16.06
N GLN A 120 2.53 -12.02 -14.85
CA GLN A 120 1.87 -13.30 -14.58
C GLN A 120 0.33 -13.25 -14.63
N VAL A 121 -0.26 -12.06 -14.55
CA VAL A 121 -1.72 -11.83 -14.55
C VAL A 121 -2.15 -10.92 -15.70
N ARG A 122 -1.30 -10.80 -16.72
CA ARG A 122 -1.44 -9.81 -17.80
C ARG A 122 -2.76 -9.98 -18.53
N ASP A 123 -3.09 -11.20 -18.95
CA ASP A 123 -4.29 -11.47 -19.75
C ASP A 123 -5.56 -11.17 -18.91
N GLU A 124 -5.55 -11.51 -17.62
CA GLU A 124 -6.65 -11.25 -16.69
C GLU A 124 -6.88 -9.75 -16.51
N VAL A 125 -5.81 -8.99 -16.32
CA VAL A 125 -5.85 -7.52 -16.15
C VAL A 125 -6.28 -6.83 -17.46
N GLU A 126 -5.76 -7.26 -18.62
CA GLU A 126 -6.16 -6.72 -19.92
C GLU A 126 -7.66 -6.91 -20.18
N HIS A 127 -8.22 -8.09 -19.85
CA HIS A 127 -9.66 -8.31 -19.97
C HIS A 127 -10.46 -7.48 -18.96
N PHE A 128 -9.98 -7.33 -17.73
CA PHE A 128 -10.61 -6.45 -16.74
C PHE A 128 -10.67 -5.00 -17.24
N LEU A 129 -9.54 -4.47 -17.69
CA LEU A 129 -9.43 -3.12 -18.24
C LEU A 129 -10.33 -2.92 -19.45
N LYS A 130 -10.40 -3.90 -20.35
CA LYS A 130 -11.32 -3.86 -21.51
C LYS A 130 -12.77 -3.63 -21.05
N GLY A 131 -13.23 -4.38 -20.06
CA GLY A 131 -14.59 -4.23 -19.53
C GLY A 131 -14.83 -2.92 -18.78
N LEU A 132 -13.83 -2.44 -18.02
CA LEU A 132 -13.88 -1.15 -17.34
C LEU A 132 -13.96 0.01 -18.34
N ASN A 133 -13.13 -0.03 -19.37
CA ASN A 133 -12.98 1.01 -20.39
C ASN A 133 -14.20 1.15 -21.31
N GLU A 134 -15.12 0.18 -21.31
CA GLU A 134 -16.43 0.32 -21.98
C GLU A 134 -17.33 1.37 -21.31
N LEU A 135 -17.14 1.62 -20.00
CA LEU A 135 -17.95 2.57 -19.23
C LEU A 135 -17.15 3.80 -18.77
N VAL A 136 -15.88 3.62 -18.43
CA VAL A 136 -15.01 4.68 -17.90
C VAL A 136 -13.73 4.75 -18.73
N PRO A 137 -13.54 5.77 -19.57
CA PRO A 137 -12.31 5.93 -20.35
C PRO A 137 -11.04 5.96 -19.48
N GLU A 138 -10.02 5.21 -19.88
CA GLU A 138 -8.75 5.05 -19.15
C GLU A 138 -8.08 6.38 -18.76
N ASN A 139 -8.11 7.36 -19.66
CA ASN A 139 -7.51 8.67 -19.44
C ASN A 139 -8.14 9.47 -18.29
N LEU A 140 -9.37 9.13 -17.87
CA LEU A 140 -10.03 9.77 -16.73
C LEU A 140 -9.56 9.19 -15.40
N LEU A 141 -9.05 7.96 -15.38
CA LEU A 141 -8.54 7.33 -14.17
C LEU A 141 -7.07 7.70 -13.92
N ALA A 142 -6.31 8.04 -14.96
CA ALA A 142 -4.90 8.40 -14.88
C ALA A 142 -4.60 9.68 -14.07
N ILE A 143 -5.62 10.44 -13.65
CA ILE A 143 -5.46 11.62 -12.79
C ILE A 143 -5.34 11.26 -11.30
N PHE A 144 -5.66 10.02 -10.92
CA PHE A 144 -5.64 9.53 -9.56
C PHE A 144 -4.39 8.70 -9.30
N ASP A 145 -3.89 8.75 -8.07
CA ASP A 145 -2.96 7.73 -7.57
C ASP A 145 -3.71 6.43 -7.18
N GLU A 146 -2.97 5.40 -6.75
CA GLU A 146 -3.55 4.11 -6.36
C GLU A 146 -4.45 4.22 -5.12
N ASN A 147 -4.15 5.12 -4.20
CA ASN A 147 -4.92 5.30 -2.96
C ASN A 147 -6.22 6.06 -3.22
N GLU A 148 -6.16 7.09 -4.04
CA GLU A 148 -7.30 7.87 -4.49
C GLU A 148 -8.23 7.03 -5.37
N LEU A 149 -7.67 6.19 -6.25
CA LEU A 149 -8.47 5.24 -7.02
C LEU A 149 -9.24 4.27 -6.11
N GLU A 150 -8.60 3.77 -5.05
CA GLU A 150 -9.30 2.93 -4.07
C GLU A 150 -10.40 3.71 -3.35
N LEU A 151 -10.15 4.95 -2.93
CA LEU A 151 -11.16 5.79 -2.27
C LEU A 151 -12.33 6.09 -3.21
N LEU A 152 -12.06 6.32 -4.49
CA LEU A 152 -13.07 6.54 -5.52
C LEU A 152 -13.95 5.30 -5.70
N MET A 153 -13.33 4.11 -5.76
CA MET A 153 -14.03 2.85 -6.01
C MET A 153 -14.75 2.30 -4.76
N CYS A 154 -14.07 2.29 -3.62
CA CYS A 154 -14.49 1.60 -2.40
C CYS A 154 -15.05 2.56 -1.34
N GLY A 155 -14.84 3.87 -1.49
CA GLY A 155 -15.24 4.89 -0.53
C GLY A 155 -14.32 4.95 0.69
N THR A 156 -14.64 5.87 1.61
CA THR A 156 -13.89 6.10 2.85
C THR A 156 -14.17 5.09 3.96
N GLY A 157 -15.16 4.21 3.77
CA GLY A 157 -15.68 3.36 4.84
C GLY A 157 -16.38 4.16 5.94
N ASP A 158 -16.64 3.49 7.06
CA ASP A 158 -17.12 4.09 8.31
C ASP A 158 -16.16 3.69 9.44
N ILE A 159 -15.08 4.47 9.56
CA ILE A 159 -14.00 4.20 10.50
C ILE A 159 -14.40 4.71 11.87
N ASN A 160 -14.61 3.78 12.81
CA ASN A 160 -14.92 4.08 14.19
C ASN A 160 -13.63 4.36 14.99
N VAL A 161 -13.40 5.61 15.35
CA VAL A 161 -12.23 6.04 16.13
C VAL A 161 -12.16 5.39 17.51
N GLN A 162 -13.29 5.06 18.13
CA GLN A 162 -13.29 4.35 19.41
C GLN A 162 -12.85 2.89 19.25
N ASP A 163 -13.29 2.21 18.18
CA ASP A 163 -12.82 0.86 17.85
C ASP A 163 -11.32 0.86 17.55
N PHE A 164 -10.86 1.87 16.79
CA PHE A 164 -9.44 2.06 16.50
C PHE A 164 -8.64 2.20 17.79
N LYS A 165 -9.06 3.10 18.68
CA LYS A 165 -8.39 3.36 19.95
C LYS A 165 -8.39 2.15 20.88
N ALA A 166 -9.47 1.36 20.89
CA ALA A 166 -9.59 0.17 21.74
C ALA A 166 -8.61 -0.95 21.34
N HIS A 167 -8.24 -1.04 20.06
CA HIS A 167 -7.44 -2.14 19.53
C HIS A 167 -6.02 -1.73 19.10
N ALA A 168 -5.67 -0.44 19.19
CA ALA A 168 -4.31 0.04 18.93
C ALA A 168 -3.38 -0.25 20.12
N VAL A 169 -2.24 -0.87 19.85
CA VAL A 169 -1.22 -1.19 20.85
C VAL A 169 -0.11 -0.14 20.85
N ILE A 170 0.17 0.46 22.00
CA ILE A 170 1.24 1.47 22.14
C ILE A 170 2.54 0.82 22.60
N VAL A 171 3.57 0.88 21.75
CA VAL A 171 4.87 0.22 21.97
C VAL A 171 5.95 1.26 22.29
N GLY A 172 6.66 1.08 23.41
CA GLY A 172 7.74 1.97 23.84
C GLY A 172 7.26 3.38 24.27
N GLY A 173 8.17 4.35 24.26
CA GLY A 173 7.88 5.75 24.51
C GLY A 173 8.12 6.23 25.95
N SER A 174 8.52 7.50 26.07
CA SER A 174 8.70 8.19 27.36
C SER A 174 7.37 8.44 28.06
N TRP A 175 7.42 8.90 29.32
CA TRP A 175 6.23 9.35 30.04
C TRP A 175 5.49 10.45 29.26
N HIS A 176 6.22 11.44 28.71
CA HIS A 176 5.65 12.51 27.89
C HIS A 176 4.96 11.95 26.65
N PHE A 177 5.57 10.99 25.95
CA PHE A 177 4.96 10.35 24.79
C PHE A 177 3.63 9.67 25.17
N ARG A 178 3.66 8.82 26.18
CA ARG A 178 2.47 8.03 26.60
C ARG A 178 1.35 8.89 27.18
N GLU A 179 1.68 9.95 27.92
CA GLU A 179 0.69 10.75 28.64
C GLU A 179 0.25 12.03 27.94
N LYS A 180 1.09 12.61 27.07
CA LYS A 180 0.79 13.86 26.35
C LYS A 180 0.60 13.59 24.87
N VAL A 181 1.62 13.07 24.19
CA VAL A 181 1.59 12.85 22.74
C VAL A 181 0.46 11.91 22.34
N MET A 182 0.21 10.82 23.07
CA MET A 182 -0.93 9.94 22.78
C MET A 182 -2.29 10.60 23.00
N LYS A 183 -2.44 11.47 24.00
CA LYS A 183 -3.68 12.23 24.19
C LYS A 183 -3.93 13.18 23.02
N TRP A 184 -2.88 13.86 22.56
CA TRP A 184 -2.95 14.70 21.37
C TRP A 184 -3.23 13.89 20.11
N PHE A 185 -2.57 12.77 19.90
CA PHE A 185 -2.79 11.87 18.76
C PHE A 185 -4.27 11.48 18.66
N TRP A 186 -4.87 10.98 19.74
CA TRP A 186 -6.28 10.59 19.71
C TRP A 186 -7.24 11.78 19.56
N ALA A 187 -6.88 12.96 20.08
CA ALA A 187 -7.66 14.18 19.83
C ALA A 187 -7.60 14.59 18.35
N VAL A 188 -6.42 14.52 17.72
CA VAL A 188 -6.24 14.77 16.28
C VAL A 188 -7.02 13.76 15.46
N VAL A 189 -6.87 12.46 15.72
CA VAL A 189 -7.59 11.40 14.99
C VAL A 189 -9.11 11.54 15.16
N SER A 190 -9.59 11.97 16.33
CA SER A 190 -11.02 12.24 16.53
C SER A 190 -11.53 13.48 15.79
N SER A 191 -10.63 14.38 15.39
CA SER A 191 -10.96 15.59 14.61
C SER A 191 -10.92 15.36 13.10
N PHE A 192 -10.38 14.23 12.64
CA PHE A 192 -10.28 13.89 11.24
C PHE A 192 -11.65 13.60 10.62
N THR A 193 -11.80 14.01 9.37
CA THR A 193 -12.87 13.57 8.48
C THR A 193 -12.72 12.08 8.17
N GLN A 194 -13.79 11.44 7.69
CA GLN A 194 -13.71 10.03 7.25
C GLN A 194 -12.70 9.82 6.12
N GLU A 195 -12.49 10.82 5.25
CA GLU A 195 -11.44 10.75 4.23
C GLU A 195 -10.04 10.76 4.84
N GLU A 196 -9.77 11.67 5.78
CA GLU A 196 -8.48 11.72 6.49
C GLU A 196 -8.23 10.45 7.31
N LEU A 197 -9.27 9.86 7.92
CA LEU A 197 -9.18 8.56 8.58
C LEU A 197 -8.86 7.43 7.61
N ALA A 198 -9.49 7.43 6.43
CA ALA A 198 -9.24 6.44 5.39
C ALA A 198 -7.81 6.54 4.85
N ARG A 199 -7.30 7.77 4.65
CA ARG A 199 -5.89 8.02 4.27
C ARG A 199 -4.92 7.61 5.38
N LEU A 200 -5.24 7.85 6.65
CA LEU A 200 -4.44 7.34 7.77
C LEU A 200 -4.38 5.82 7.76
N LEU A 201 -5.50 5.15 7.47
CA LEU A 201 -5.55 3.69 7.38
C LEU A 201 -4.76 3.17 6.17
N GLN A 202 -4.83 3.84 5.02
CA GLN A 202 -4.00 3.54 3.85
C GLN A 202 -2.50 3.70 4.18
N PHE A 203 -2.13 4.82 4.80
CA PHE A 203 -0.75 5.10 5.20
C PHE A 203 -0.17 4.02 6.11
N THR A 204 -0.98 3.45 6.99
CA THR A 204 -0.52 2.54 8.05
C THR A 204 -0.75 1.06 7.78
N THR A 205 -1.71 0.72 6.91
CA THR A 205 -2.13 -0.68 6.63
C THR A 205 -2.14 -1.02 5.14
N GLY A 206 -1.92 -0.04 4.26
CA GLY A 206 -1.98 -0.21 2.81
C GLY A 206 -3.39 -0.33 2.23
N SER A 207 -4.45 -0.06 3.00
CA SER A 207 -5.86 -0.21 2.61
C SER A 207 -6.73 0.85 3.28
N SER A 208 -7.69 1.44 2.57
CA SER A 208 -8.72 2.34 3.17
C SER A 208 -9.84 1.56 3.86
N GLN A 209 -9.91 0.25 3.65
CA GLN A 209 -10.93 -0.63 4.21
C GLN A 209 -10.33 -1.53 5.30
N LEU A 210 -11.07 -1.66 6.41
CA LEU A 210 -10.77 -2.64 7.45
C LEU A 210 -11.22 -4.05 7.03
N PRO A 211 -10.63 -5.11 7.62
CA PRO A 211 -11.23 -6.44 7.53
C PRO A 211 -12.65 -6.45 8.14
N PRO A 212 -13.51 -7.44 7.80
CA PRO A 212 -14.91 -7.46 8.25
C PRO A 212 -15.12 -7.38 9.77
N GLY A 213 -14.15 -7.81 10.57
CA GLY A 213 -14.21 -7.74 12.04
C GLY A 213 -13.62 -6.47 12.65
N GLY A 214 -13.33 -5.43 11.85
CA GLY A 214 -12.78 -4.16 12.33
C GLY A 214 -11.31 -4.26 12.78
N PHE A 215 -10.88 -3.32 13.62
CA PHE A 215 -9.47 -3.22 14.05
C PHE A 215 -9.00 -4.44 14.85
N ASN A 216 -9.89 -5.09 15.59
CA ASN A 216 -9.59 -6.31 16.35
C ASN A 216 -9.09 -7.47 15.47
N THR A 217 -9.47 -7.47 14.19
CA THR A 217 -9.13 -8.54 13.24
C THR A 217 -7.96 -8.19 12.33
N LEU A 218 -7.29 -7.06 12.56
CA LEU A 218 -6.01 -6.78 11.91
C LEU A 218 -4.97 -7.80 12.37
N CYS A 219 -4.27 -8.39 11.38
CA CYS A 219 -3.19 -9.31 11.62
C CYS A 219 -1.95 -8.83 10.87
N PRO A 220 -0.90 -8.36 11.57
CA PRO A 220 -0.82 -8.16 13.02
C PRO A 220 -1.73 -7.01 13.52
N SER A 221 -1.99 -6.94 14.83
CA SER A 221 -2.77 -5.84 15.42
C SER A 221 -2.11 -4.48 15.17
N PHE A 222 -2.91 -3.42 15.08
CA PHE A 222 -2.41 -2.07 14.84
C PHE A 222 -1.48 -1.62 15.98
N GLN A 223 -0.32 -1.05 15.63
CA GLN A 223 0.69 -0.60 16.60
C GLN A 223 1.07 0.86 16.38
N ILE A 224 1.13 1.62 17.47
CA ILE A 224 1.74 2.95 17.51
C ILE A 224 3.09 2.80 18.23
N ILE A 225 4.17 2.91 17.47
CA ILE A 225 5.54 2.78 17.97
C ILE A 225 6.10 4.16 18.24
N ALA A 226 6.63 4.37 19.44
CA ALA A 226 7.39 5.58 19.74
C ALA A 226 8.70 5.59 18.94
N ALA A 227 8.79 6.44 17.92
CA ALA A 227 10.00 6.61 17.14
C ALA A 227 11.08 7.31 17.97
N PRO A 228 12.37 6.95 17.82
CA PRO A 228 13.48 7.59 18.52
C PRO A 228 13.87 8.94 17.88
N THR A 229 12.87 9.75 17.50
CA THR A 229 13.02 11.05 16.87
C THR A 229 12.06 12.07 17.48
N GLN A 230 12.33 13.36 17.29
CA GLN A 230 11.52 14.47 17.78
C GLN A 230 11.21 15.43 16.64
N SER A 231 9.96 15.91 16.55
CA SER A 231 9.52 16.92 15.57
C SER A 231 9.74 16.53 14.10
N THR A 232 9.87 15.23 13.80
CA THR A 232 9.95 14.71 12.44
C THR A 232 8.58 14.26 11.94
N LEU A 233 8.49 13.97 10.63
CA LEU A 233 7.30 13.33 10.07
C LEU A 233 7.10 11.92 10.66
N PRO A 234 5.84 11.52 10.92
CA PRO A 234 5.51 10.12 11.17
C PRO A 234 5.88 9.25 9.97
N THR A 235 6.28 8.01 10.25
CA THR A 235 6.50 6.98 9.23
C THR A 235 5.64 5.77 9.52
N ALA A 236 5.50 4.87 8.55
CA ALA A 236 4.69 3.67 8.71
C ALA A 236 5.37 2.43 8.12
N HIS A 237 4.96 1.28 8.63
CA HIS A 237 5.29 -0.02 8.07
C HIS A 237 3.99 -0.80 7.87
N THR A 238 3.50 -0.77 6.63
CA THR A 238 2.19 -1.34 6.28
C THR A 238 2.14 -2.85 6.52
N CYS A 239 3.26 -3.53 6.21
CA CYS A 239 3.58 -4.92 6.55
C CYS A 239 3.27 -5.35 8.00
N PHE A 240 3.22 -4.40 8.93
CA PHE A 240 3.03 -4.64 10.36
C PHE A 240 1.90 -3.83 10.97
N ASN A 241 1.10 -3.12 10.16
CA ASN A 241 0.07 -2.19 10.64
C ASN A 241 0.64 -1.20 11.68
N GLN A 242 1.83 -0.66 11.41
CA GLN A 242 2.62 0.13 12.35
C GLN A 242 2.68 1.60 11.93
N LEU A 243 2.36 2.49 12.87
CA LEU A 243 2.65 3.91 12.81
C LEU A 243 3.83 4.22 13.74
N CYS A 244 4.95 4.63 13.19
CA CYS A 244 6.10 5.12 13.92
C CYS A 244 5.90 6.62 14.18
N LEU A 245 5.52 6.97 15.41
CA LEU A 245 5.20 8.32 15.82
C LEU A 245 6.35 8.94 16.63
N PRO A 246 6.94 10.04 16.14
CA PRO A 246 7.91 10.85 16.90
C PRO A 246 7.31 11.47 18.17
N THR A 247 8.18 11.97 19.04
CA THR A 247 7.75 12.86 20.12
C THR A 247 7.52 14.28 19.57
N TYR A 248 6.48 14.95 20.08
CA TYR A 248 6.13 16.32 19.73
C TYR A 248 5.99 17.17 20.99
N ASP A 249 6.11 18.48 20.84
CA ASP A 249 6.04 19.44 21.95
C ASP A 249 4.67 20.12 22.06
N SER A 250 3.82 19.98 21.04
CA SER A 250 2.46 20.54 21.02
C SER A 250 1.46 19.70 20.23
N TYR A 251 0.17 19.96 20.48
CA TYR A 251 -0.94 19.38 19.72
C TYR A 251 -0.90 19.84 18.26
N GLU A 252 -0.65 21.13 18.03
CA GLU A 252 -0.65 21.77 16.73
C GLU A 252 0.45 21.19 15.82
N GLU A 253 1.63 20.93 16.39
CA GLU A 253 2.73 20.30 15.68
C GLU A 253 2.39 18.87 15.26
N LEU A 254 1.86 18.04 16.18
CA LEU A 254 1.41 16.68 15.87
C LEU A 254 0.35 16.71 14.77
N HIS A 255 -0.66 17.56 14.92
CA HIS A 255 -1.74 17.69 13.95
C HIS A 255 -1.20 18.03 12.55
N LYS A 256 -0.31 19.03 12.45
CA LYS A 256 0.30 19.44 11.19
C LYS A 256 1.10 18.31 10.55
N LEU A 257 1.98 17.66 11.30
CA LEU A 257 2.90 16.66 10.75
C LEU A 257 2.19 15.33 10.45
N LEU A 258 1.20 14.94 11.25
CA LEU A 258 0.38 13.77 10.94
C LEU A 258 -0.45 14.00 9.68
N LYS A 259 -1.08 15.18 9.55
CA LYS A 259 -1.85 15.53 8.35
C LYS A 259 -0.98 15.56 7.10
N LEU A 260 0.23 16.11 7.20
CA LEU A 260 1.21 16.12 6.12
C LEU A 260 1.64 14.70 5.72
N ALA A 261 1.89 13.82 6.69
CA ALA A 261 2.28 12.44 6.42
C ALA A 261 1.19 11.63 5.71
N ILE A 262 -0.09 11.82 6.05
CA ILE A 262 -1.18 11.09 5.39
C ILE A 262 -1.59 11.70 4.05
N SER A 263 -1.19 12.94 3.75
CA SER A 263 -1.44 13.58 2.45
C SER A 263 -0.31 13.34 1.44
N GLU A 264 0.95 13.33 1.88
CA GLU A 264 2.13 13.25 1.00
C GLU A 264 2.94 11.95 1.17
N GLY A 265 2.68 11.16 2.22
CA GLY A 265 3.48 9.98 2.55
C GLY A 265 3.27 8.78 1.63
N SER A 266 2.21 8.75 0.81
CA SER A 266 1.94 7.67 -0.16
C SER A 266 2.94 7.63 -1.31
N GLU A 267 3.46 8.78 -1.75
CA GLU A 267 4.39 8.86 -2.88
C GLU A 267 5.84 8.54 -2.46
N GLY A 268 6.12 8.54 -1.16
CA GLY A 268 7.48 8.63 -0.63
C GLY A 268 8.11 9.99 -0.97
N PHE A 269 8.90 10.54 -0.06
CA PHE A 269 9.59 11.84 -0.24
C PHE A 269 10.74 11.77 -1.28
N GLY A 270 10.53 11.10 -2.41
CA GLY A 270 11.49 10.83 -3.47
C GLY A 270 11.06 11.30 -4.84
N MET A 271 10.18 12.31 -4.93
CA MET A 271 9.98 13.09 -6.16
C MET A 271 9.97 14.60 -5.86
N LEU A 272 11.18 15.14 -5.71
CA LEU A 272 11.64 16.36 -6.39
C LEU A 272 12.99 16.03 -7.03
#